data_AF-A0A969QEE8-F1
#
_entry.id   AF-A0A969QEE8-F1
#
_cell.length_a   1.000
_cell.length_b   1.000
_cell.length_c   1.000
_cell.angle_alpha   90.00
_cell.angle_beta   90.00
_cell.angle_gamma   90.00
#
_symmetry.space_group_name_H-M   'P 1'
#
loop_
_entity.id
_entity.type
_entity.pdbx_description
1 polymer ?
#
loop_
_entity_poly.entity_id
_entity_poly.type
_entity_poly.pdbx_seq_one_letter_code
_entity_poly.pdbx_strand_id
1 'polypeptide(L)'
;MSEATVNTIAEANAEMYDRLLVSIEAGIGLLQIFIAVCDADRQREQIITNYERELAPNIQHYRVELDRQEPSLRHAVASAVTEKESAVVTVLGAETLGLLGQNDESLDKFFGYLQWTREALREFQMPIVLWIPSRILKELAHKSPDFWSWRNGVFQFTTETSLEIVNIIDTGIDGFYTDEQPNSVLSVEQLESSLAKAIATWGKDSRHVAKLYAQIGRLYLERFGSGQLVNRERELSTAEDYFKRAIDIQTKLKQQEALATSLNDLGALYESMGRHNEAEPLCVRSLAINEKQVGANSLNTAISLNNLASLYKSMGKYSQAEPLYMRSLAIKKQQFGENHPATALSLNNLAGLYESIGRYSEAELLYLQALDIYEQQLGANYPNTANILNNLALLYQLTGRYAEAEPLYTRSLAISEKQLGTNDPATATSLNNMAGLYELTGRYEKADLLYARAVEILENILGTNHPKTQTCRNNLQGLRRSLSRVSTSDSINNLGNVNLR
;
A
#
# COMPACT_ATOMS: atom_id res chain seq x y z
N MET A 1 -25.01 12.27 -7.13
CA MET A 1 -23.58 11.97 -7.31
C MET A 1 -22.98 13.06 -8.18
N SER A 2 -21.85 13.65 -7.79
CA SER A 2 -21.14 14.56 -8.68
C SER A 2 -20.44 13.74 -9.77
N GLU A 3 -20.30 14.33 -10.96
CA GLU A 3 -19.58 13.74 -12.10
C GLU A 3 -18.13 13.34 -11.72
N ALA A 4 -17.54 14.02 -10.74
CA ALA A 4 -16.21 13.74 -10.19
C ALA A 4 -16.12 12.43 -9.37
N THR A 5 -17.15 12.07 -8.59
CA THR A 5 -17.17 10.80 -7.83
C THR A 5 -17.34 9.59 -8.76
N VAL A 6 -18.06 9.76 -9.87
CA VAL A 6 -18.18 8.73 -10.90
C VAL A 6 -16.84 8.48 -11.58
N ASN A 7 -16.11 9.55 -11.93
CA ASN A 7 -14.81 9.43 -12.58
C ASN A 7 -13.73 8.77 -11.70
N THR A 8 -13.76 8.99 -10.39
CA THR A 8 -12.78 8.39 -9.45
C THR A 8 -13.01 6.92 -9.15
N ILE A 9 -14.28 6.52 -9.03
CA ILE A 9 -14.65 5.11 -8.95
C ILE A 9 -14.29 4.40 -10.26
N ALA A 10 -14.50 5.06 -11.41
CA ALA A 10 -14.10 4.52 -12.70
C ALA A 10 -12.58 4.31 -12.80
N GLU A 11 -11.77 5.27 -12.34
CA GLU A 11 -10.30 5.15 -12.32
C GLU A 11 -9.81 4.03 -11.40
N ALA A 12 -10.31 3.96 -10.16
CA ALA A 12 -9.92 2.90 -9.22
C ALA A 12 -10.34 1.51 -9.71
N ASN A 13 -11.54 1.40 -10.29
CA ASN A 13 -11.99 0.16 -10.90
C ASN A 13 -11.19 -0.19 -12.16
N ALA A 14 -10.71 0.80 -12.92
CA ALA A 14 -9.83 0.57 -14.06
C ALA A 14 -8.46 0.03 -13.63
N GLU A 15 -7.89 0.55 -12.55
CA GLU A 15 -6.64 0.00 -11.99
C GLU A 15 -6.86 -1.42 -11.45
N MET A 16 -7.94 -1.64 -10.69
CA MET A 16 -8.29 -2.98 -10.18
C MET A 16 -8.53 -3.98 -11.32
N TYR A 17 -9.17 -3.53 -12.39
CA TYR A 17 -9.39 -4.30 -13.61
C TYR A 17 -8.06 -4.70 -14.24
N ASP A 18 -7.13 -3.75 -14.42
CA ASP A 18 -5.80 -4.01 -14.96
C ASP A 18 -5.04 -5.04 -14.11
N ARG A 19 -5.18 -4.98 -12.78
CA ARG A 19 -4.57 -5.96 -11.86
C ARG A 19 -5.19 -7.35 -12.00
N LEU A 20 -6.52 -7.44 -12.09
CA LEU A 20 -7.23 -8.70 -12.30
C LEU A 20 -6.81 -9.34 -13.63
N LEU A 21 -6.83 -8.56 -14.71
CA LEU A 21 -6.48 -9.04 -16.05
C LEU A 21 -5.04 -9.59 -16.09
N VAL A 22 -4.07 -8.84 -15.58
CA VAL A 22 -2.66 -9.29 -15.52
C VAL A 22 -2.52 -10.57 -14.69
N SER A 23 -3.29 -10.68 -13.59
CA SER A 23 -3.26 -11.88 -12.75
C SER A 23 -3.82 -13.10 -13.47
N ILE A 24 -4.90 -12.92 -14.24
CA ILE A 24 -5.45 -13.96 -15.11
C ILE A 24 -4.41 -14.38 -16.15
N GLU A 25 -3.80 -13.42 -16.86
CA GLU A 25 -2.77 -13.69 -17.88
C GLU A 25 -1.56 -14.43 -17.32
N ALA A 26 -1.06 -14.02 -16.15
CA ALA A 26 0.07 -14.65 -15.48
C ALA A 26 -0.26 -16.07 -14.98
N GLY A 27 -1.52 -16.33 -14.68
CA GLY A 27 -2.00 -17.62 -14.22
C GLY A 27 -2.26 -18.65 -15.31
N ILE A 28 -2.20 -18.29 -16.59
CA ILE A 28 -2.51 -19.22 -17.69
C ILE A 28 -1.59 -20.44 -17.65
N GLY A 29 -2.21 -21.64 -17.68
CA GLY A 29 -1.51 -22.92 -17.57
C GLY A 29 -1.14 -23.32 -16.13
N LEU A 30 -1.54 -22.55 -15.13
CA LEU A 30 -1.36 -22.85 -13.71
C LEU A 30 -2.71 -22.80 -13.00
N LEU A 31 -2.92 -23.67 -12.01
CA LEU A 31 -4.05 -23.49 -11.10
C LEU A 31 -3.83 -22.19 -10.32
N GLN A 32 -4.68 -21.20 -10.55
CA GLN A 32 -4.75 -19.97 -9.78
C GLN A 32 -6.21 -19.70 -9.40
N ILE A 33 -6.47 -19.37 -8.13
CA ILE A 33 -7.81 -19.07 -7.65
C ILE A 33 -7.89 -17.57 -7.34
N PHE A 34 -8.59 -16.82 -8.18
CA PHE A 34 -8.82 -15.40 -7.98
C PHE A 34 -10.23 -15.17 -7.45
N ILE A 35 -10.36 -14.29 -6.47
CA ILE A 35 -11.65 -13.88 -5.94
C ILE A 35 -11.93 -12.47 -6.43
N ALA A 36 -12.94 -12.30 -7.27
CA ALA A 36 -13.39 -11.00 -7.72
C ALA A 36 -14.65 -10.61 -6.95
N VAL A 37 -14.70 -9.40 -6.42
CA VAL A 37 -15.78 -8.94 -5.56
C VAL A 37 -16.46 -7.74 -6.17
N CYS A 38 -17.75 -7.87 -6.45
CA CYS A 38 -18.56 -6.79 -7.01
C CYS A 38 -20.03 -7.03 -6.68
N ASP A 39 -20.64 -6.06 -5.99
CA ASP A 39 -22.04 -6.11 -5.60
C ASP A 39 -23.00 -5.62 -6.71
N ALA A 40 -22.50 -4.92 -7.74
CA ALA A 40 -23.32 -4.54 -8.90
C ALA A 40 -23.22 -5.55 -10.04
N ASP A 41 -24.32 -6.26 -10.28
CA ASP A 41 -24.42 -7.27 -11.34
C ASP A 41 -24.05 -6.71 -12.73
N ARG A 42 -24.54 -5.52 -13.07
CA ARG A 42 -24.25 -4.90 -14.37
C ARG A 42 -22.76 -4.54 -14.54
N GLN A 43 -22.12 -4.09 -13.46
CA GLN A 43 -20.70 -3.73 -13.46
C GLN A 43 -19.83 -4.98 -13.54
N ARG A 44 -20.16 -6.02 -12.77
CA ARG A 44 -19.54 -7.34 -12.85
C ARG A 44 -19.55 -7.88 -14.28
N GLU A 45 -20.73 -7.91 -14.92
CA GLU A 45 -20.85 -8.39 -16.31
C GLU A 45 -20.02 -7.59 -17.31
N GLN A 46 -19.95 -6.27 -17.13
CA GLN A 46 -19.13 -5.41 -17.98
C GLN A 46 -17.64 -5.72 -17.84
N ILE A 47 -17.16 -5.91 -16.61
CA ILE A 47 -15.77 -6.28 -16.32
C ILE A 47 -15.43 -7.63 -16.95
N ILE A 48 -16.29 -8.63 -16.75
CA ILE A 48 -16.09 -9.99 -17.29
C ILE A 48 -15.96 -9.94 -18.81
N THR A 49 -16.92 -9.28 -19.46
CA THR A 49 -16.94 -9.15 -20.92
C THR A 49 -15.71 -8.41 -21.45
N ASN A 50 -15.14 -7.47 -20.69
CA ASN A 50 -13.96 -6.73 -21.10
C ASN A 50 -12.71 -7.62 -21.07
N TYR A 51 -12.45 -8.35 -19.98
CA TYR A 51 -11.25 -9.19 -19.94
C TYR A 51 -11.36 -10.37 -20.90
N GLU A 52 -12.55 -10.94 -21.11
CA GLU A 52 -12.75 -11.99 -22.11
C GLU A 52 -12.40 -11.50 -23.53
N ARG A 53 -12.74 -10.24 -23.84
CA ARG A 53 -12.38 -9.61 -25.10
C ARG A 53 -10.87 -9.38 -25.23
N GLU A 54 -10.21 -8.99 -24.15
CA GLU A 54 -8.76 -8.72 -24.15
C GLU A 54 -7.91 -9.99 -24.21
N LEU A 55 -8.38 -11.06 -23.57
CA LEU A 55 -7.71 -12.38 -23.58
C LEU A 55 -7.94 -13.13 -24.91
N ALA A 56 -8.99 -12.78 -25.65
CA ALA A 56 -9.26 -13.33 -26.98
C ALA A 56 -8.26 -12.80 -28.05
N PRO A 57 -7.95 -13.59 -29.09
CA PRO A 57 -8.42 -14.96 -29.36
C PRO A 57 -7.53 -16.04 -28.73
N ASN A 58 -6.48 -15.66 -27.99
CA ASN A 58 -5.40 -16.56 -27.61
C ASN A 58 -5.73 -17.45 -26.41
N ILE A 59 -6.73 -17.05 -25.61
CA ILE A 59 -7.11 -17.73 -24.37
C ILE A 59 -8.60 -18.09 -24.44
N GLN A 60 -8.92 -19.35 -24.17
CA GLN A 60 -10.30 -19.82 -24.11
C GLN A 60 -10.97 -19.39 -22.80
N HIS A 61 -12.22 -18.95 -22.86
CA HIS A 61 -12.98 -18.52 -21.69
C HIS A 61 -14.15 -19.48 -21.44
N TYR A 62 -14.29 -19.93 -20.20
CA TYR A 62 -15.44 -20.70 -19.72
C TYR A 62 -16.21 -19.85 -18.72
N ARG A 63 -17.49 -19.58 -18.97
CA ARG A 63 -18.41 -19.04 -17.96
C ARG A 63 -19.20 -20.17 -17.33
N VAL A 64 -19.24 -20.18 -16.01
CA VAL A 64 -19.85 -21.26 -15.23
C VAL A 64 -20.67 -20.66 -14.10
N GLU A 65 -21.89 -21.16 -13.91
CA GLU A 65 -22.73 -20.77 -12.77
C GLU A 65 -22.74 -21.86 -11.70
N LEU A 66 -22.68 -21.44 -10.43
CA LEU A 66 -22.88 -22.33 -9.29
C LEU A 66 -24.35 -22.74 -9.20
N ASP A 67 -24.59 -24.05 -9.09
CA ASP A 67 -25.92 -24.56 -8.78
C ASP A 67 -26.32 -24.13 -7.37
N ARG A 68 -27.52 -23.59 -7.20
CA ARG A 68 -27.98 -23.08 -5.91
C ARG A 68 -28.23 -24.18 -4.88
N GLN A 69 -28.64 -25.37 -5.30
CA GLN A 69 -28.90 -26.52 -4.44
C GLN A 69 -27.60 -27.24 -4.09
N GLU A 70 -26.68 -27.35 -5.06
CA GLU A 70 -25.34 -27.93 -4.90
C GLU A 70 -24.23 -26.96 -5.37
N PRO A 71 -23.92 -25.92 -4.58
CA PRO A 71 -22.97 -24.87 -4.97
C PRO A 71 -21.51 -25.34 -4.84
N SER A 72 -21.16 -26.41 -5.54
CA SER A 72 -19.83 -27.00 -5.58
C SER A 72 -19.01 -26.36 -6.70
N LEU A 73 -18.00 -25.57 -6.31
CA LEU A 73 -17.07 -24.95 -7.25
C LEU A 73 -16.43 -25.98 -8.19
N ARG A 74 -16.02 -27.15 -7.66
CA ARG A 74 -15.45 -28.21 -8.48
C ARG A 74 -16.44 -28.74 -9.51
N HIS A 75 -17.66 -29.05 -9.08
CA HIS A 75 -18.65 -29.64 -9.96
C HIS A 75 -18.98 -28.69 -11.11
N ALA A 76 -19.15 -27.40 -10.79
CA ALA A 76 -19.39 -26.35 -11.75
C ALA A 76 -18.24 -26.26 -12.77
N VAL A 77 -16.99 -26.20 -12.32
CA VAL A 77 -15.83 -26.11 -13.24
C VAL A 77 -15.71 -27.39 -14.09
N ALA A 78 -15.89 -28.56 -13.49
CA ALA A 78 -15.76 -29.84 -14.17
C ALA A 78 -16.82 -30.08 -15.26
N SER A 79 -18.02 -29.51 -15.11
CA SER A 79 -19.11 -29.68 -16.08
C SER A 79 -18.96 -28.83 -17.33
N ALA A 80 -18.19 -27.74 -17.26
CA ALA A 80 -18.04 -26.78 -18.36
C ALA A 80 -16.70 -26.87 -19.10
N VAL A 81 -15.62 -27.25 -18.42
CA VAL A 81 -14.27 -27.26 -19.01
C VAL A 81 -14.06 -28.50 -19.89
N THR A 82 -14.02 -28.28 -21.21
CA THR A 82 -13.79 -29.35 -22.21
C THR A 82 -12.32 -29.47 -22.63
N GLU A 83 -11.58 -28.37 -22.66
CA GLU A 83 -10.17 -28.28 -23.01
C GLU A 83 -9.42 -27.57 -21.87
N LYS A 84 -8.25 -28.09 -21.49
CA LYS A 84 -7.52 -27.63 -20.29
C LYS A 84 -6.34 -26.72 -20.60
N GLU A 85 -6.00 -26.53 -21.87
CA GLU A 85 -4.84 -25.75 -22.28
C GLU A 85 -5.24 -24.30 -22.57
N SER A 86 -4.47 -23.35 -22.04
CA SER A 86 -4.63 -21.91 -22.30
C SER A 86 -6.05 -21.37 -22.10
N ALA A 87 -6.69 -21.73 -20.98
CA ALA A 87 -8.04 -21.31 -20.66
C ALA A 87 -8.12 -20.48 -19.36
N VAL A 88 -9.23 -19.79 -19.16
CA VAL A 88 -9.66 -19.18 -17.88
C VAL A 88 -11.12 -19.57 -17.61
N VAL A 89 -11.44 -19.83 -16.34
CA VAL A 89 -12.80 -20.12 -15.88
C VAL A 89 -13.33 -18.97 -15.05
N THR A 90 -14.45 -18.39 -15.46
CA THR A 90 -15.20 -17.37 -14.70
C THR A 90 -16.38 -18.05 -14.02
N VAL A 91 -16.43 -17.99 -12.70
CA VAL A 91 -17.48 -18.62 -11.88
C VAL A 91 -18.40 -17.57 -11.29
N LEU A 92 -19.70 -17.73 -11.54
CA LEU A 92 -20.81 -16.84 -11.15
C LEU A 92 -21.84 -17.61 -10.31
N GLY A 93 -22.88 -16.93 -9.82
CA GLY A 93 -24.00 -17.52 -9.09
C GLY A 93 -23.89 -17.41 -7.56
N ALA A 94 -22.70 -17.09 -7.03
CA ALA A 94 -22.49 -16.87 -5.60
C ALA A 94 -23.31 -15.69 -5.07
N GLU A 95 -23.57 -14.68 -5.92
CA GLU A 95 -24.40 -13.52 -5.63
C GLU A 95 -25.86 -13.87 -5.32
N THR A 96 -26.32 -15.08 -5.66
CA THR A 96 -27.70 -15.53 -5.40
C THR A 96 -27.83 -16.36 -4.12
N LEU A 97 -26.71 -16.81 -3.56
CA LEU A 97 -26.67 -17.68 -2.38
C LEU A 97 -27.04 -16.90 -1.11
N GLY A 98 -27.87 -17.52 -0.26
CA GLY A 98 -28.27 -16.98 1.04
C GLY A 98 -29.23 -15.79 0.99
N LEU A 99 -29.88 -15.53 -0.15
CA LEU A 99 -30.83 -14.40 -0.31
C LEU A 99 -32.31 -14.76 -0.10
N LEU A 100 -32.66 -16.03 0.15
CA LEU A 100 -34.05 -16.47 0.33
C LEU A 100 -34.37 -16.95 1.77
N GLY A 101 -34.56 -16.03 2.71
CA GLY A 101 -35.25 -16.31 3.99
C GLY A 101 -34.65 -17.43 4.87
N GLN A 102 -35.36 -17.80 5.94
CA GLN A 102 -34.80 -18.56 7.09
C GLN A 102 -34.36 -20.02 6.84
N ASN A 103 -34.44 -20.55 5.61
CA ASN A 103 -34.06 -21.94 5.28
C ASN A 103 -33.10 -22.07 4.07
N ASP A 104 -32.43 -20.98 3.63
CA ASP A 104 -31.48 -21.06 2.52
C ASP A 104 -30.10 -21.57 2.97
N GLU A 105 -29.97 -22.90 3.15
CA GLU A 105 -28.71 -23.59 3.50
C GLU A 105 -27.64 -23.51 2.39
N SER A 106 -27.94 -22.92 1.23
CA SER A 106 -27.03 -22.89 0.08
C SER A 106 -25.70 -22.20 0.38
N LEU A 107 -25.70 -21.14 1.19
CA LEU A 107 -24.48 -20.42 1.53
C LEU A 107 -23.58 -21.23 2.48
N ASP A 108 -24.16 -21.90 3.47
CA ASP A 108 -23.40 -22.79 4.36
C ASP A 108 -22.88 -24.02 3.60
N LYS A 109 -23.68 -24.58 2.67
CA LYS A 109 -23.22 -25.64 1.76
C LYS A 109 -22.07 -25.19 0.87
N PHE A 110 -22.14 -23.97 0.33
CA PHE A 110 -21.07 -23.39 -0.49
C PHE A 110 -19.76 -23.32 0.30
N PHE A 111 -19.78 -22.74 1.50
CA PHE A 111 -18.60 -22.70 2.36
C PHE A 111 -18.10 -24.11 2.73
N GLY A 112 -19.01 -25.03 2.99
CA GLY A 112 -18.71 -26.45 3.21
C GLY A 112 -17.98 -27.08 2.02
N TYR A 113 -18.47 -26.88 0.79
CA TYR A 113 -17.82 -27.40 -0.41
C TYR A 113 -16.43 -26.78 -0.60
N LEU A 114 -16.28 -25.47 -0.42
CA LEU A 114 -15.00 -24.77 -0.53
C LEU A 114 -13.93 -25.37 0.40
N GLN A 115 -14.29 -25.74 1.62
CA GLN A 115 -13.38 -26.39 2.57
C GLN A 115 -12.78 -27.70 2.03
N TRP A 116 -13.55 -28.46 1.23
CA TRP A 116 -13.13 -29.76 0.68
C TRP A 116 -12.68 -29.72 -0.78
N THR A 117 -12.63 -28.55 -1.43
CA THR A 117 -12.35 -28.46 -2.88
C THR A 117 -10.85 -28.50 -3.22
N ARG A 118 -9.96 -28.40 -2.23
CA ARG A 118 -8.51 -28.18 -2.40
C ARG A 118 -7.83 -29.15 -3.37
N GLU A 119 -7.89 -30.44 -3.09
CA GLU A 119 -7.20 -31.45 -3.91
C GLU A 119 -7.91 -31.68 -5.24
N ALA A 120 -9.21 -31.42 -5.25
CA ALA A 120 -10.10 -31.64 -6.37
C ALA A 120 -9.90 -30.61 -7.50
N LEU A 121 -9.42 -29.39 -7.21
CA LEU A 121 -9.18 -28.38 -8.23
C LEU A 121 -7.82 -28.50 -8.94
N ARG A 122 -6.87 -29.29 -8.40
CA ARG A 122 -5.53 -29.47 -8.99
C ARG A 122 -5.55 -30.04 -10.40
N GLU A 123 -6.63 -30.71 -10.78
CA GLU A 123 -6.83 -31.22 -12.14
C GLU A 123 -7.10 -30.11 -13.17
N PHE A 124 -7.34 -28.87 -12.74
CA PHE A 124 -7.56 -27.70 -13.58
C PHE A 124 -6.31 -26.82 -13.57
N GLN A 125 -5.45 -26.96 -14.58
CA GLN A 125 -4.24 -26.14 -14.74
C GLN A 125 -4.56 -24.80 -15.39
N MET A 126 -5.46 -24.04 -14.79
CA MET A 126 -5.93 -22.76 -15.31
C MET A 126 -6.39 -21.80 -14.21
N PRO A 127 -6.44 -20.49 -14.49
CA PRO A 127 -7.08 -19.52 -13.61
C PRO A 127 -8.57 -19.79 -13.45
N ILE A 128 -9.05 -19.71 -12.21
CA ILE A 128 -10.44 -19.73 -11.83
C ILE A 128 -10.74 -18.40 -11.13
N VAL A 129 -11.57 -17.56 -11.76
CA VAL A 129 -12.04 -16.28 -11.22
C VAL A 129 -13.41 -16.51 -10.60
N LEU A 130 -13.45 -16.65 -9.28
CA LEU A 130 -14.67 -16.79 -8.50
C LEU A 130 -15.23 -15.40 -8.16
N TRP A 131 -16.35 -15.05 -8.78
CA TRP A 131 -17.05 -13.82 -8.47
C TRP A 131 -17.98 -13.99 -7.28
N ILE A 132 -17.85 -13.12 -6.29
CA ILE A 132 -18.68 -13.12 -5.07
C ILE A 132 -19.13 -11.70 -4.70
N PRO A 133 -20.26 -11.56 -3.99
CA PRO A 133 -20.64 -10.31 -3.35
C PRO A 133 -19.80 -10.05 -2.07
N SER A 134 -19.72 -8.79 -1.65
CA SER A 134 -18.95 -8.36 -0.47
C SER A 134 -19.41 -9.04 0.83
N ARG A 135 -20.70 -9.40 0.91
CA ARG A 135 -21.25 -10.17 2.06
C ARG A 135 -20.60 -11.54 2.22
N ILE A 136 -20.31 -12.24 1.12
CA ILE A 136 -19.68 -13.56 1.16
C ILE A 136 -18.19 -13.42 1.46
N LEU A 137 -17.54 -12.38 0.91
CA LEU A 137 -16.13 -12.09 1.20
C LEU A 137 -15.86 -11.96 2.71
N LYS A 138 -16.73 -11.23 3.44
CA LYS A 138 -16.61 -11.00 4.89
C LYS A 138 -16.58 -12.29 5.72
N GLU A 139 -17.24 -13.34 5.24
CA GLU A 139 -17.34 -14.62 5.95
C GLU A 139 -16.36 -15.67 5.42
N LEU A 140 -15.90 -15.55 4.18
CA LEU A 140 -15.13 -16.57 3.47
C LEU A 140 -13.85 -16.99 4.20
N ALA A 141 -13.10 -16.03 4.75
CA ALA A 141 -11.87 -16.30 5.48
C ALA A 141 -12.11 -17.13 6.75
N HIS A 142 -13.26 -16.94 7.40
CA HIS A 142 -13.60 -17.62 8.65
C HIS A 142 -14.28 -18.98 8.41
N LYS A 143 -15.18 -19.03 7.42
CA LYS A 143 -16.00 -20.21 7.12
C LYS A 143 -15.29 -21.24 6.23
N SER A 144 -14.32 -20.79 5.43
CA SER A 144 -13.54 -21.65 4.54
C SER A 144 -12.04 -21.27 4.56
N PRO A 145 -11.37 -21.33 5.73
CA PRO A 145 -10.00 -20.85 5.92
C PRO A 145 -8.98 -21.55 5.00
N ASP A 146 -9.20 -22.84 4.71
CA ASP A 146 -8.30 -23.60 3.84
C ASP A 146 -8.38 -23.09 2.39
N PHE A 147 -9.60 -22.91 1.87
CA PHE A 147 -9.82 -22.32 0.54
C PHE A 147 -9.28 -20.89 0.49
N TRP A 148 -9.55 -20.10 1.54
CA TRP A 148 -9.04 -18.74 1.66
C TRP A 148 -7.52 -18.71 1.55
N SER A 149 -6.79 -19.60 2.23
CA SER A 149 -5.32 -19.65 2.16
C SER A 149 -4.75 -19.94 0.76
N TRP A 150 -5.55 -20.55 -0.13
CA TRP A 150 -5.17 -20.93 -1.49
C TRP A 150 -5.46 -19.87 -2.55
N ARG A 151 -6.19 -18.81 -2.20
CA ARG A 151 -6.51 -17.74 -3.15
C ARG A 151 -5.22 -17.02 -3.58
N ASN A 152 -5.09 -16.78 -4.88
CA ASN A 152 -4.00 -16.06 -5.52
C ASN A 152 -4.33 -14.58 -5.75
N GLY A 153 -5.47 -14.11 -5.25
CA GLY A 153 -5.82 -12.69 -5.26
C GLY A 153 -7.25 -12.42 -4.84
N VAL A 154 -7.48 -11.21 -4.30
CA VAL A 154 -8.81 -10.66 -4.04
C VAL A 154 -8.89 -9.30 -4.72
N PHE A 155 -9.83 -9.14 -5.65
CA PHE A 155 -10.00 -7.96 -6.49
C PHE A 155 -11.36 -7.35 -6.19
N GLN A 156 -11.38 -6.23 -5.47
CA GLN A 156 -12.63 -5.59 -5.03
C GLN A 156 -12.97 -4.41 -5.93
N PHE A 157 -14.12 -4.49 -6.58
CA PHE A 157 -14.64 -3.43 -7.43
C PHE A 157 -15.69 -2.62 -6.67
N THR A 158 -15.47 -1.31 -6.61
CA THR A 158 -16.36 -0.39 -5.91
C THR A 158 -17.59 -0.12 -6.77
N THR A 159 -18.76 -0.29 -6.17
CA THR A 159 -20.04 -0.03 -6.82
C THR A 159 -20.22 1.46 -7.04
N GLU A 160 -20.63 1.87 -8.25
CA GLU A 160 -21.05 3.25 -8.51
C GLU A 160 -22.42 3.52 -7.86
N THR A 161 -22.50 3.51 -6.53
CA THR A 161 -23.27 4.39 -5.62
C THR A 161 -23.16 3.83 -4.19
N SER A 162 -23.04 4.76 -3.24
CA SER A 162 -22.98 4.64 -1.76
C SER A 162 -21.67 4.14 -1.15
N LEU A 163 -20.82 5.13 -0.82
CA LEU A 163 -20.02 5.23 0.41
C LEU A 163 -19.32 3.95 0.87
N GLU A 164 -18.33 3.46 0.11
CA GLU A 164 -17.23 2.68 0.69
C GLU A 164 -15.90 3.07 0.02
N ILE A 165 -15.13 3.83 0.80
CA ILE A 165 -13.65 3.88 0.91
C ILE A 165 -12.90 3.34 -0.33
N VAL A 166 -12.54 4.25 -1.24
CA VAL A 166 -11.49 3.99 -2.21
C VAL A 166 -10.14 4.13 -1.49
N ASN A 167 -9.39 3.03 -1.42
CA ASN A 167 -7.99 3.02 -1.02
C ASN A 167 -7.16 3.73 -2.10
N ILE A 168 -7.08 5.06 -2.01
CA ILE A 168 -6.07 5.85 -2.73
C ILE A 168 -4.85 5.91 -1.83
N ILE A 169 -3.81 5.18 -2.24
CA ILE A 169 -2.47 5.27 -1.65
C ILE A 169 -1.87 6.58 -2.15
N ASP A 170 -2.11 7.61 -1.38
CA ASP A 170 -1.26 8.78 -1.35
C ASP A 170 -0.48 8.60 -0.02
N THR A 171 0.84 8.72 -0.05
CA THR A 171 1.66 8.41 1.11
C THR A 171 1.90 9.67 1.93
N GLY A 172 1.58 9.56 3.22
CA GLY A 172 1.90 10.53 4.26
C GLY A 172 3.39 10.49 4.58
N ILE A 173 4.07 11.62 4.51
CA ILE A 173 5.54 11.72 4.48
C ILE A 173 6.23 11.11 5.72
N ASP A 174 7.18 10.21 5.47
CA ASP A 174 8.56 10.29 5.98
C ASP A 174 9.49 9.53 5.01
N GLY A 175 10.05 10.23 4.02
CA GLY A 175 10.68 9.64 2.83
C GLY A 175 9.71 8.78 2.01
N PHE A 176 10.12 8.27 0.85
CA PHE A 176 9.35 7.29 0.06
C PHE A 176 9.13 5.92 0.75
N TYR A 177 8.85 5.89 2.05
CA TYR A 177 8.58 4.67 2.79
C TYR A 177 7.06 4.43 2.84
N THR A 178 6.61 3.60 1.90
CA THR A 178 5.31 2.94 1.93
C THR A 178 5.30 1.85 3.02
N ASP A 179 4.52 2.02 4.08
CA ASP A 179 4.00 0.93 4.93
C ASP A 179 2.51 0.80 4.66
N GLU A 180 1.87 -0.37 4.63
CA GLU A 180 2.27 -1.71 4.22
C GLU A 180 0.93 -2.43 3.96
N GLN A 181 0.58 -2.65 2.69
CA GLN A 181 -0.19 -3.82 2.25
C GLN A 181 0.46 -4.24 0.94
N PRO A 182 0.75 -5.54 0.73
CA PRO A 182 1.40 -5.99 -0.49
C PRO A 182 0.46 -5.71 -1.67
N ASN A 183 0.79 -4.72 -2.49
CA ASN A 183 0.02 -4.36 -3.69
C ASN A 183 0.28 -5.29 -4.88
N SER A 184 1.11 -6.33 -4.67
CA SER A 184 1.24 -7.48 -5.56
C SER A 184 0.97 -8.76 -4.78
N VAL A 185 -0.03 -9.53 -5.21
CA VAL A 185 -0.31 -10.87 -4.64
C VAL A 185 0.76 -11.89 -5.05
N LEU A 186 1.57 -11.55 -6.06
CA LEU A 186 2.67 -12.37 -6.56
C LEU A 186 4.01 -11.91 -5.96
N SER A 187 4.83 -12.88 -5.56
CA SER A 187 6.20 -12.63 -5.13
C SER A 187 7.08 -12.15 -6.28
N VAL A 188 8.22 -11.53 -5.96
CA VAL A 188 9.20 -11.09 -6.97
C VAL A 188 9.58 -12.26 -7.87
N GLU A 189 9.84 -13.43 -7.28
CA GLU A 189 10.26 -14.63 -7.99
C GLU A 189 9.16 -15.12 -8.97
N GLN A 190 7.89 -14.98 -8.58
CA GLN A 190 6.76 -15.32 -9.45
C GLN A 190 6.64 -14.35 -10.63
N LEU A 191 6.77 -13.04 -10.39
CA LEU A 191 6.72 -12.03 -11.46
C LEU A 191 7.93 -12.13 -12.40
N GLU A 192 9.13 -12.38 -11.89
CA GLU A 192 10.33 -12.58 -12.71
C GLU A 192 10.22 -13.85 -13.59
N SER A 193 9.65 -14.93 -13.05
CA SER A 193 9.35 -16.14 -13.82
C SER A 193 8.33 -15.86 -14.93
N SER A 194 7.27 -15.11 -14.62
CA SER A 194 6.26 -14.69 -15.59
C SER A 194 6.83 -13.73 -16.65
N LEU A 195 7.80 -12.89 -16.30
CA LEU A 195 8.46 -11.98 -17.23
C LEU A 195 9.20 -12.73 -18.34
N ALA A 196 9.91 -13.83 -18.02
CA ALA A 196 10.58 -14.64 -19.03
C ALA A 196 9.58 -15.23 -20.04
N LYS A 197 8.45 -15.73 -19.56
CA LYS A 197 7.35 -16.23 -20.41
C LYS A 197 6.74 -15.10 -21.24
N ALA A 198 6.45 -13.95 -20.63
CA ALA A 198 5.89 -12.78 -21.30
C ALA A 198 6.79 -12.27 -22.44
N ILE A 199 8.11 -12.27 -22.24
CA ILE A 199 9.08 -11.90 -23.29
C ILE A 199 9.05 -12.90 -24.45
N ALA A 200 8.94 -14.20 -24.16
CA ALA A 200 8.86 -15.23 -25.19
C ALA A 200 7.54 -15.15 -25.99
N THR A 201 6.41 -14.88 -25.31
CA THR A 201 5.08 -14.85 -25.93
C THR A 201 4.81 -13.55 -26.69
N TRP A 202 5.12 -12.40 -26.09
CA TRP A 202 4.71 -11.08 -26.62
C TRP A 202 5.86 -10.25 -27.18
N GLY A 203 7.10 -10.71 -26.98
CA GLY A 203 8.30 -9.98 -27.39
C GLY A 203 8.76 -8.95 -26.35
N LYS A 204 10.07 -8.77 -26.28
CA LYS A 204 10.76 -7.93 -25.27
C LYS A 204 10.36 -6.45 -25.28
N ASP A 205 9.86 -5.93 -26.41
CA ASP A 205 9.50 -4.52 -26.59
C ASP A 205 7.97 -4.30 -26.54
N SER A 206 7.20 -5.25 -26.00
CA SER A 206 5.73 -5.17 -25.93
C SER A 206 5.21 -4.35 -24.75
N ARG A 207 3.97 -3.88 -24.86
CA ARG A 207 3.26 -3.19 -23.77
C ARG A 207 3.14 -4.06 -22.51
N HIS A 208 2.85 -5.35 -22.67
CA HIS A 208 2.69 -6.29 -21.56
C HIS A 208 4.00 -6.47 -20.78
N VAL A 209 5.11 -6.61 -21.50
CA VAL A 209 6.45 -6.70 -20.88
C VAL A 209 6.82 -5.40 -20.16
N ALA A 210 6.48 -4.23 -20.72
CA ALA A 210 6.71 -2.95 -20.04
C ALA A 210 5.91 -2.81 -18.74
N LYS A 211 4.64 -3.27 -18.72
CA LYS A 211 3.81 -3.31 -17.50
C LYS A 211 4.45 -4.20 -16.43
N LEU A 212 4.90 -5.40 -16.81
CA LEU A 212 5.57 -6.34 -15.88
C LEU A 212 6.88 -5.76 -15.32
N TYR A 213 7.70 -5.13 -16.16
CA TYR A 213 8.91 -4.44 -15.69
C TYR A 213 8.60 -3.37 -14.63
N ALA A 214 7.59 -2.53 -14.87
CA ALA A 214 7.19 -1.51 -13.90
C ALA A 214 6.68 -2.13 -12.58
N GLN A 215 5.91 -3.23 -12.67
CA GLN A 215 5.42 -3.94 -11.48
C GLN A 215 6.54 -4.58 -10.66
N ILE A 216 7.49 -5.25 -11.30
CA ILE A 216 8.64 -5.85 -10.60
C ILE A 216 9.48 -4.76 -9.93
N GLY A 217 9.73 -3.64 -10.65
CA GLY A 217 10.41 -2.48 -10.08
C GLY A 217 9.72 -1.94 -8.83
N ARG A 218 8.38 -1.78 -8.86
CA ARG A 218 7.59 -1.35 -7.70
C ARG A 218 7.68 -2.34 -6.55
N LEU A 219 7.62 -3.64 -6.83
CA LEU A 219 7.71 -4.65 -5.78
C LEU A 219 9.07 -4.63 -5.09
N TYR A 220 10.17 -4.40 -5.82
CA TYR A 220 11.48 -4.20 -5.19
C TYR A 220 11.54 -2.90 -4.36
N LEU A 221 10.92 -1.82 -4.82
CA LEU A 221 10.81 -0.58 -4.06
C LEU A 221 9.97 -0.78 -2.78
N GLU A 222 8.89 -1.54 -2.84
CA GLU A 222 8.09 -1.91 -1.66
C GLU A 222 8.88 -2.78 -0.69
N ARG A 223 9.60 -3.80 -1.20
CA ARG A 223 10.50 -4.63 -0.38
C ARG A 223 11.63 -3.83 0.25
N PHE A 224 12.09 -2.77 -0.41
CA PHE A 224 13.02 -1.82 0.17
C PHE A 224 12.40 -1.08 1.36
N GLY A 225 11.16 -0.58 1.19
CA GLY A 225 10.44 0.15 2.23
C GLY A 225 10.17 -0.69 3.48
N SER A 226 9.74 -1.94 3.28
CA SER A 226 9.50 -2.95 4.32
C SER A 226 10.77 -3.65 4.83
N GLY A 227 11.92 -3.37 4.19
CA GLY A 227 13.21 -4.00 4.41
C GLY A 227 13.27 -5.51 4.22
N GLN A 228 12.36 -6.08 3.45
CA GLN A 228 12.40 -7.47 3.00
C GLN A 228 13.52 -7.76 1.97
N LEU A 229 14.46 -6.83 1.78
CA LEU A 229 15.60 -7.00 0.89
C LEU A 229 16.69 -7.83 1.56
N VAL A 230 17.15 -8.85 0.85
CA VAL A 230 18.26 -9.71 1.27
C VAL A 230 19.60 -9.07 0.90
N ASN A 231 19.66 -8.38 -0.24
CA ASN A 231 20.85 -7.65 -0.69
C ASN A 231 20.42 -6.29 -1.25
N ARG A 232 20.42 -5.28 -0.36
CA ARG A 232 20.00 -3.90 -0.64
C ARG A 232 20.59 -3.33 -1.92
N GLU A 233 21.92 -3.35 -2.08
CA GLU A 233 22.57 -2.73 -3.24
C GLU A 233 22.16 -3.42 -4.55
N ARG A 234 22.18 -4.76 -4.55
CA ARG A 234 21.80 -5.54 -5.73
C ARG A 234 20.34 -5.33 -6.10
N GLU A 235 19.44 -5.43 -5.14
CA GLU A 235 18.00 -5.37 -5.40
C GLU A 235 17.53 -3.96 -5.76
N LEU A 236 18.12 -2.91 -5.19
CA LEU A 236 17.90 -1.52 -5.63
C LEU A 236 18.42 -1.29 -7.05
N SER A 237 19.58 -1.85 -7.39
CA SER A 237 20.09 -1.80 -8.77
C SER A 237 19.19 -2.58 -9.74
N THR A 238 18.61 -3.69 -9.30
CA THR A 238 17.64 -4.47 -10.09
C THR A 238 16.34 -3.69 -10.31
N ALA A 239 15.81 -3.05 -9.27
CA ALA A 239 14.62 -2.19 -9.37
C ALA A 239 14.85 -1.05 -10.38
N GLU A 240 16.01 -0.40 -10.30
CA GLU A 240 16.41 0.65 -11.22
C GLU A 240 16.45 0.16 -12.68
N ASP A 241 17.03 -1.02 -12.94
CA ASP A 241 17.08 -1.60 -14.28
C ASP A 241 15.67 -1.87 -14.82
N TYR A 242 14.79 -2.47 -14.01
CA TYR A 242 13.42 -2.74 -14.41
C TYR A 242 12.62 -1.48 -14.73
N PHE A 243 12.70 -0.44 -13.90
CA PHE A 243 12.05 0.84 -14.21
C PHE A 243 12.60 1.47 -15.49
N LYS A 244 13.92 1.46 -15.69
CA LYS A 244 14.54 2.00 -16.91
C LYS A 244 14.07 1.27 -18.17
N ARG A 245 13.95 -0.06 -18.13
CA ARG A 245 13.41 -0.85 -19.24
C ARG A 245 11.95 -0.54 -19.51
N ALA A 246 11.12 -0.42 -18.47
CA ALA A 246 9.72 -0.01 -18.61
C ALA A 246 9.62 1.36 -19.31
N ILE A 247 10.39 2.35 -18.83
CA ILE A 247 10.42 3.71 -19.37
C ILE A 247 10.87 3.73 -20.84
N ASP A 248 11.90 2.96 -21.21
CA ASP A 248 12.39 2.88 -22.60
C ASP A 248 11.30 2.36 -23.55
N ILE A 249 10.65 1.24 -23.18
CA ILE A 249 9.59 0.64 -23.98
C ILE A 249 8.37 1.58 -24.06
N GLN A 250 7.91 2.11 -22.92
CA GLN A 250 6.77 3.04 -22.87
C GLN A 250 7.04 4.31 -23.69
N THR A 251 8.28 4.81 -23.69
CA THR A 251 8.69 5.94 -24.54
C THR A 251 8.59 5.59 -26.02
N LYS A 252 9.14 4.44 -26.45
CA LYS A 252 9.06 3.96 -27.84
C LYS A 252 7.62 3.75 -28.31
N LEU A 253 6.78 3.17 -27.46
CA LEU A 253 5.37 2.90 -27.73
C LEU A 253 4.45 4.11 -27.50
N LYS A 254 5.00 5.27 -27.10
CA LYS A 254 4.26 6.51 -26.79
C LYS A 254 3.15 6.34 -25.74
N GLN A 255 3.36 5.47 -24.76
CA GLN A 255 2.43 5.21 -23.65
C GLN A 255 2.60 6.27 -22.56
N GLN A 256 2.12 7.48 -22.81
CA GLN A 256 2.41 8.65 -21.98
C GLN A 256 1.94 8.51 -20.53
N GLU A 257 0.75 7.95 -20.31
CA GLU A 257 0.23 7.73 -18.95
C GLU A 257 1.11 6.75 -18.15
N ALA A 258 1.36 5.55 -18.69
CA ALA A 258 2.22 4.56 -18.05
C ALA A 258 3.66 5.08 -17.85
N LEU A 259 4.16 5.87 -18.81
CA LEU A 259 5.46 6.54 -18.73
C LEU A 259 5.52 7.53 -17.56
N ALA A 260 4.49 8.34 -17.35
CA ALA A 260 4.45 9.28 -16.24
C ALA A 260 4.51 8.54 -14.89
N THR A 261 3.78 7.44 -14.74
CA THR A 261 3.82 6.60 -13.55
C THR A 261 5.21 5.99 -13.33
N SER A 262 5.80 5.35 -14.34
CA SER A 262 7.13 4.74 -14.20
C SER A 262 8.26 5.77 -13.96
N LEU A 263 8.14 6.99 -14.49
CA LEU A 263 9.05 8.09 -14.17
C LEU A 263 8.95 8.51 -12.69
N ASN A 264 7.73 8.60 -12.15
CA ASN A 264 7.54 8.87 -10.73
C ASN A 264 8.10 7.75 -9.85
N ASP A 265 7.84 6.48 -10.20
CA ASP A 265 8.34 5.33 -9.44
C ASP A 265 9.88 5.28 -9.42
N LEU A 266 10.53 5.59 -10.54
CA LEU A 266 12.00 5.69 -10.57
C LEU A 266 12.51 6.91 -9.80
N GLY A 267 11.81 8.04 -9.86
CA GLY A 267 12.12 9.22 -9.04
C GLY A 267 12.05 8.92 -7.54
N ALA A 268 11.03 8.15 -7.13
CA ALA A 268 10.86 7.65 -5.77
C ALA A 268 12.02 6.79 -5.31
N LEU A 269 12.41 5.83 -6.16
CA LEU A 269 13.57 4.99 -5.92
C LEU A 269 14.86 5.81 -5.77
N TYR A 270 15.06 6.85 -6.58
CA TYR A 270 16.24 7.70 -6.47
C TYR A 270 16.25 8.58 -5.22
N GLU A 271 15.12 9.16 -4.81
CA GLU A 271 15.07 9.88 -3.53
C GLU A 271 15.36 8.94 -2.35
N SER A 272 14.84 7.72 -2.36
CA SER A 272 15.09 6.75 -1.28
C SER A 272 16.57 6.33 -1.18
N MET A 273 17.32 6.47 -2.28
CA MET A 273 18.78 6.34 -2.33
C MET A 273 19.55 7.64 -2.01
N GLY A 274 18.86 8.77 -1.79
CA GLY A 274 19.46 10.11 -1.62
C GLY A 274 19.96 10.73 -2.94
N ARG A 275 19.63 10.14 -4.09
CA ARG A 275 20.03 10.58 -5.44
C ARG A 275 19.10 11.67 -5.98
N HIS A 276 18.93 12.76 -5.23
CA HIS A 276 17.94 13.80 -5.53
C HIS A 276 18.12 14.46 -6.91
N ASN A 277 19.36 14.63 -7.37
CA ASN A 277 19.67 15.22 -8.68
C ASN A 277 19.18 14.35 -9.84
N GLU A 278 19.04 13.03 -9.63
CA GLU A 278 18.51 12.11 -10.63
C GLU A 278 16.98 11.98 -10.51
N ALA A 279 16.43 12.12 -9.30
CA ALA A 279 15.00 12.09 -9.05
C ALA A 279 14.25 13.31 -9.64
N GLU A 280 14.79 14.52 -9.45
CA GLU A 280 14.14 15.78 -9.83
C GLU A 280 13.69 15.83 -11.31
N PRO A 281 14.56 15.56 -12.31
CA PRO A 281 14.14 15.61 -13.71
C PRO A 281 13.07 14.57 -14.06
N LEU A 282 13.01 13.43 -13.36
CA LEU A 282 12.00 12.40 -13.60
C LEU A 282 10.62 12.85 -13.08
N CYS A 283 10.55 13.35 -11.85
CA CYS A 283 9.32 13.86 -11.26
C CYS A 283 8.77 15.08 -12.04
N VAL A 284 9.65 16.01 -12.44
CA VAL A 284 9.26 17.16 -13.29
C VAL A 284 8.71 16.70 -14.63
N ARG A 285 9.37 15.71 -15.28
CA ARG A 285 8.89 15.17 -16.55
C ARG A 285 7.56 14.43 -16.40
N SER A 286 7.38 13.66 -15.33
CA SER A 286 6.10 13.00 -15.04
C SER A 286 4.97 14.01 -14.87
N LEU A 287 5.18 15.06 -14.08
CA LEU A 287 4.21 16.14 -13.91
C LEU A 287 3.83 16.78 -15.24
N ALA A 288 4.81 17.13 -16.07
CA ALA A 288 4.56 17.75 -17.38
C ALA A 288 3.77 16.83 -18.34
N ILE A 289 4.00 15.51 -18.26
CA ILE A 289 3.22 14.54 -19.04
C ILE A 289 1.77 14.51 -18.54
N ASN A 290 1.55 14.40 -17.24
CA ASN A 290 0.20 14.34 -16.66
C ASN A 290 -0.60 15.62 -16.93
N GLU A 291 0.01 16.79 -16.76
CA GLU A 291 -0.65 18.06 -17.07
C GLU A 291 -1.08 18.14 -18.54
N LYS A 292 -0.27 17.61 -19.46
CA LYS A 292 -0.55 17.62 -20.90
C LYS A 292 -1.59 16.59 -21.32
N GLN A 293 -1.54 15.37 -20.77
CA GLN A 293 -2.37 14.25 -21.23
C GLN A 293 -3.76 14.24 -20.60
N VAL A 294 -3.81 14.42 -19.28
CA VAL A 294 -5.04 14.26 -18.50
C VAL A 294 -5.51 15.57 -17.87
N GLY A 295 -4.71 16.63 -18.00
CA GLY A 295 -5.08 18.00 -17.62
C GLY A 295 -4.52 18.45 -16.27
N ALA A 296 -4.45 19.77 -16.11
CA ALA A 296 -3.83 20.43 -14.95
C ALA A 296 -4.53 20.22 -13.61
N ASN A 297 -5.80 19.76 -13.62
CA ASN A 297 -6.66 19.54 -12.45
C ASN A 297 -7.07 18.07 -12.28
N SER A 298 -6.35 17.14 -12.89
CA SER A 298 -6.58 15.70 -12.72
C SER A 298 -5.91 15.16 -11.46
N LEU A 299 -6.32 13.97 -11.03
CA LEU A 299 -5.73 13.29 -9.88
C LEU A 299 -4.29 12.85 -10.13
N ASN A 300 -3.98 12.36 -11.33
CA ASN A 300 -2.61 12.03 -11.71
C ASN A 300 -1.69 13.26 -11.65
N THR A 301 -2.20 14.45 -11.98
CA THR A 301 -1.46 15.70 -11.79
C THR A 301 -1.28 16.01 -10.31
N ALA A 302 -2.32 15.84 -9.48
CA ALA A 302 -2.21 16.04 -8.03
C ALA A 302 -1.19 15.11 -7.37
N ILE A 303 -1.10 13.84 -7.81
CA ILE A 303 -0.12 12.86 -7.35
C ILE A 303 1.30 13.30 -7.75
N SER A 304 1.54 13.64 -9.01
CA SER A 304 2.87 14.11 -9.45
C SER A 304 3.30 15.41 -8.74
N LEU A 305 2.36 16.32 -8.46
CA LEU A 305 2.61 17.53 -7.66
C LEU A 305 3.04 17.16 -6.24
N ASN A 306 2.33 16.25 -5.58
CA ASN A 306 2.65 15.79 -4.22
C ASN A 306 4.04 15.14 -4.16
N ASN A 307 4.38 14.30 -5.13
CA ASN A 307 5.67 13.60 -5.19
C ASN A 307 6.82 14.59 -5.41
N LEU A 308 6.66 15.54 -6.35
CA LEU A 308 7.68 16.58 -6.57
C LEU A 308 7.82 17.50 -5.34
N ALA A 309 6.71 17.81 -4.65
CA ALA A 309 6.74 18.57 -3.41
C ALA A 309 7.50 17.81 -2.31
N SER A 310 7.29 16.50 -2.18
CA SER A 310 8.00 15.64 -1.23
C SER A 310 9.50 15.62 -1.51
N LEU A 311 9.88 15.47 -2.77
CA LEU A 311 11.28 15.54 -3.18
C LEU A 311 11.89 16.91 -2.83
N TYR A 312 11.18 18.01 -3.07
CA TYR A 312 11.67 19.33 -2.67
C TYR A 312 11.74 19.52 -1.15
N LYS A 313 10.81 18.95 -0.39
CA LYS A 313 10.87 18.92 1.07
C LYS A 313 12.11 18.16 1.55
N SER A 314 12.40 16.97 1.00
CA SER A 314 13.57 16.16 1.39
C SER A 314 14.89 16.82 1.02
N MET A 315 14.92 17.64 -0.03
CA MET A 315 16.06 18.50 -0.40
C MET A 315 16.18 19.79 0.44
N GLY A 316 15.24 20.08 1.36
CA GLY A 316 15.18 21.35 2.08
C GLY A 316 14.72 22.55 1.24
N LYS A 317 14.25 22.33 0.01
CA LYS A 317 13.73 23.35 -0.93
C LYS A 317 12.27 23.70 -0.61
N TYR A 318 12.00 24.11 0.62
CA TYR A 318 10.62 24.28 1.12
C TYR A 318 9.78 25.29 0.34
N SER A 319 10.39 26.38 -0.15
CA SER A 319 9.71 27.40 -0.97
C SER A 319 9.23 26.86 -2.33
N GLN A 320 9.85 25.79 -2.84
CA GLN A 320 9.41 25.09 -4.04
C GLN A 320 8.35 24.03 -3.73
N ALA A 321 8.40 23.40 -2.55
CA ALA A 321 7.47 22.37 -2.13
C ALA A 321 6.07 22.92 -1.79
N GLU A 322 5.99 24.03 -1.06
CA GLU A 322 4.72 24.62 -0.59
C GLU A 322 3.67 24.85 -1.69
N PRO A 323 3.97 25.56 -2.80
CA PRO A 323 2.97 25.80 -3.84
C PRO A 323 2.50 24.50 -4.52
N LEU A 324 3.35 23.46 -4.57
CA LEU A 324 3.00 22.18 -5.17
C LEU A 324 2.06 21.37 -4.26
N TYR A 325 2.33 21.30 -2.95
CA TYR A 325 1.40 20.69 -2.00
C TYR A 325 0.06 21.42 -1.96
N MET A 326 0.07 22.75 -1.92
CA MET A 326 -1.14 23.56 -1.94
C MET A 326 -1.98 23.30 -3.20
N ARG A 327 -1.33 23.19 -4.37
CA ARG A 327 -2.03 22.88 -5.62
C ARG A 327 -2.57 21.44 -5.64
N SER A 328 -1.81 20.46 -5.15
CA SER A 328 -2.28 19.08 -4.99
C SER A 328 -3.51 19.00 -4.09
N LEU A 329 -3.46 19.67 -2.93
CA LEU A 329 -4.57 19.77 -1.99
C LEU A 329 -5.81 20.42 -2.62
N ALA A 330 -5.64 21.52 -3.36
CA ALA A 330 -6.74 22.20 -4.03
C ALA A 330 -7.44 21.29 -5.06
N ILE A 331 -6.67 20.53 -5.83
CA ILE A 331 -7.23 19.55 -6.79
C ILE A 331 -8.00 18.46 -6.04
N LYS A 332 -7.46 17.88 -4.97
CA LYS A 332 -8.14 16.83 -4.21
C LYS A 332 -9.41 17.34 -3.51
N LYS A 333 -9.40 18.56 -2.98
CA LYS A 333 -10.60 19.24 -2.47
C LYS A 333 -11.66 19.41 -3.55
N GLN A 334 -11.27 19.79 -4.77
CA GLN A 334 -12.19 19.93 -5.89
C GLN A 334 -12.79 18.58 -6.32
N GLN A 335 -11.98 17.53 -6.39
CA GLN A 335 -12.40 16.22 -6.91
C GLN A 335 -13.21 15.41 -5.90
N PHE A 336 -12.78 15.42 -4.63
CA PHE A 336 -13.37 14.56 -3.60
C PHE A 336 -14.17 15.31 -2.52
N GLY A 337 -13.98 16.62 -2.41
CA GLY A 337 -14.53 17.43 -1.33
C GLY A 337 -13.57 17.57 -0.14
N GLU A 338 -13.96 18.46 0.78
CA GLU A 338 -13.16 18.84 1.96
C GLU A 338 -12.97 17.68 2.95
N ASN A 339 -13.99 16.83 3.10
CA ASN A 339 -14.03 15.78 4.14
C ASN A 339 -13.67 14.39 3.64
N HIS A 340 -12.89 14.29 2.56
CA HIS A 340 -12.48 13.00 1.99
C HIS A 340 -11.10 12.55 2.52
N PRO A 341 -10.86 11.25 2.74
CA PRO A 341 -9.54 10.74 3.19
C PRO A 341 -8.37 11.20 2.32
N ALA A 342 -8.53 11.25 0.99
CA ALA A 342 -7.49 11.76 0.09
C ALA A 342 -7.17 13.26 0.33
N THR A 343 -8.16 14.07 0.71
CA THR A 343 -7.95 15.47 1.09
C THR A 343 -7.23 15.56 2.42
N ALA A 344 -7.66 14.78 3.42
CA ALA A 344 -7.04 14.71 4.73
C ALA A 344 -5.55 14.37 4.67
N LEU A 345 -5.19 13.47 3.77
CA LEU A 345 -3.82 13.09 3.56
C LEU A 345 -2.95 14.20 2.94
N SER A 346 -3.50 14.95 1.99
CA SER A 346 -2.82 16.16 1.50
C SER A 346 -2.69 17.24 2.57
N LEU A 347 -3.66 17.36 3.49
CA LEU A 347 -3.53 18.22 4.67
C LEU A 347 -2.37 17.74 5.56
N ASN A 348 -2.27 16.44 5.84
CA ASN A 348 -1.16 15.86 6.60
C ASN A 348 0.22 16.12 5.95
N ASN A 349 0.31 16.03 4.62
CA ASN A 349 1.56 16.29 3.90
C ASN A 349 1.98 17.76 3.96
N LEU A 350 1.02 18.67 3.77
CA LEU A 350 1.27 20.11 3.92
C LEU A 350 1.61 20.47 5.38
N ALA A 351 0.96 19.83 6.36
CA ALA A 351 1.29 19.97 7.77
C ALA A 351 2.74 19.57 8.05
N GLY A 352 3.19 18.43 7.51
CA GLY A 352 4.58 17.98 7.63
C GLY A 352 5.59 18.91 6.97
N LEU A 353 5.20 19.61 5.90
CA LEU A 353 6.03 20.69 5.36
C LEU A 353 6.10 21.87 6.35
N TYR A 354 4.98 22.32 6.89
CA TYR A 354 4.94 23.43 7.85
C TYR A 354 5.69 23.12 9.14
N GLU A 355 5.63 21.87 9.62
CA GLU A 355 6.47 21.40 10.72
C GLU A 355 7.96 21.57 10.38
N SER A 356 8.39 21.11 9.20
CA SER A 356 9.80 21.23 8.76
C SER A 356 10.26 22.68 8.59
N ILE A 357 9.35 23.59 8.24
CA ILE A 357 9.63 25.04 8.15
C ILE A 357 9.65 25.70 9.54
N GLY A 358 9.07 25.08 10.57
CA GLY A 358 8.88 25.67 11.91
C GLY A 358 7.57 26.46 12.07
N ARG A 359 6.63 26.36 11.13
CA ARG A 359 5.28 26.95 11.20
C ARG A 359 4.33 26.04 11.99
N TYR A 360 4.66 25.80 13.26
CA TYR A 360 4.02 24.76 14.07
C TYR A 360 2.52 24.95 14.28
N SER A 361 2.03 26.17 14.48
CA SER A 361 0.58 26.41 14.65
C SER A 361 -0.23 26.07 13.39
N GLU A 362 0.36 26.26 12.21
CA GLU A 362 -0.29 25.92 10.95
C GLU A 362 -0.25 24.41 10.70
N ALA A 363 0.88 23.77 11.03
CA ALA A 363 1.00 22.32 10.99
C ALA A 363 -0.04 21.64 11.90
N GLU A 364 -0.20 22.14 13.13
CA GLU A 364 -1.16 21.62 14.11
C GLU A 364 -2.59 21.67 13.58
N LEU A 365 -3.01 22.82 13.05
CA LEU A 365 -4.35 22.99 12.49
C LEU A 365 -4.63 21.96 11.39
N LEU A 366 -3.67 21.76 10.48
CA LEU A 366 -3.80 20.83 9.37
C LEU A 366 -3.78 19.36 9.81
N TYR A 367 -2.93 18.99 10.77
CA TYR A 367 -2.92 17.64 11.35
C TYR A 367 -4.23 17.33 12.07
N LEU A 368 -4.77 18.27 12.85
CA LEU A 368 -6.07 18.09 13.53
C LEU A 368 -7.22 17.93 12.53
N GLN A 369 -7.23 18.74 11.46
CA GLN A 369 -8.22 18.60 10.37
C GLN A 369 -8.08 17.24 9.68
N ALA A 370 -6.87 16.81 9.36
CA ALA A 370 -6.62 15.51 8.75
C ALA A 370 -7.11 14.37 9.65
N LEU A 371 -6.82 14.44 10.95
CA LEU A 371 -7.21 13.44 11.93
C LEU A 371 -8.73 13.31 12.04
N ASP A 372 -9.44 14.44 12.19
CA ASP A 372 -10.91 14.46 12.28
C ASP A 372 -11.55 13.81 11.04
N ILE A 373 -11.09 14.17 9.85
CA ILE A 373 -11.61 13.58 8.61
C ILE A 373 -11.38 12.06 8.58
N TYR A 374 -10.17 11.59 8.91
CA TYR A 374 -9.86 10.16 8.92
C TYR A 374 -10.71 9.38 9.94
N GLU A 375 -10.89 9.94 11.14
CA GLU A 375 -11.71 9.31 12.18
C GLU A 375 -13.19 9.22 11.80
N GLN A 376 -13.74 10.29 11.20
CA GLN A 376 -15.13 10.31 10.76
C GLN A 376 -15.39 9.36 9.58
N GLN A 377 -14.45 9.26 8.64
CA GLN A 377 -14.65 8.51 7.39
C GLN A 377 -14.24 7.04 7.50
N LEU A 378 -13.12 6.74 8.16
CA LEU A 378 -12.52 5.38 8.18
C LEU A 378 -12.54 4.75 9.57
N GLY A 379 -12.96 5.50 10.59
CA GLY A 379 -12.97 5.07 11.98
C GLY A 379 -11.64 5.29 12.70
N ALA A 380 -11.73 5.31 14.03
CA ALA A 380 -10.63 5.68 14.92
C ALA A 380 -9.39 4.74 14.89
N ASN A 381 -9.51 3.55 14.29
CA ASN A 381 -8.48 2.50 14.31
C ASN A 381 -7.93 2.15 12.92
N TYR A 382 -8.15 3.01 11.92
CA TYR A 382 -7.63 2.80 10.58
C TYR A 382 -6.10 3.02 10.53
N PRO A 383 -5.32 2.28 9.74
CA PRO A 383 -3.85 2.39 9.73
C PRO A 383 -3.32 3.81 9.51
N ASN A 384 -3.87 4.56 8.54
CA ASN A 384 -3.43 5.95 8.27
C ASN A 384 -3.71 6.92 9.43
N THR A 385 -4.66 6.59 10.32
CA THR A 385 -4.91 7.35 11.55
C THR A 385 -3.69 7.30 12.48
N ALA A 386 -2.97 6.17 12.54
CA ALA A 386 -1.76 6.05 13.34
C ALA A 386 -0.68 7.05 12.89
N ASN A 387 -0.46 7.18 11.58
CA ASN A 387 0.54 8.10 11.03
C ASN A 387 0.25 9.56 11.39
N ILE A 388 -1.01 10.00 11.25
CA ILE A 388 -1.41 11.38 11.61
C ILE A 388 -1.24 11.61 13.12
N LEU A 389 -1.64 10.65 13.95
CA LEU A 389 -1.46 10.72 15.40
C LEU A 389 0.02 10.82 15.78
N ASN A 390 0.88 10.01 15.17
CA ASN A 390 2.32 10.04 15.40
C ASN A 390 2.93 11.40 15.01
N ASN A 391 2.52 11.97 13.87
CA ASN A 391 3.02 13.27 13.41
C ASN A 391 2.55 14.41 14.32
N LEU A 392 1.27 14.42 14.71
CA LEU A 392 0.75 15.41 15.66
C LEU A 392 1.44 15.28 17.03
N ALA A 393 1.70 14.05 17.49
CA ALA A 393 2.46 13.81 18.71
C ALA A 393 3.90 14.34 18.63
N LEU A 394 4.56 14.15 17.48
CA LEU A 394 5.90 14.68 17.23
C LEU A 394 5.89 16.20 17.27
N LEU A 395 4.90 16.85 16.63
CA LEU A 395 4.73 18.29 16.69
C LEU A 395 4.59 18.80 18.13
N TYR A 396 3.80 18.11 18.95
CA TYR A 396 3.62 18.43 20.37
C TYR A 396 4.90 18.20 21.18
N GLN A 397 5.66 17.15 20.87
CA GLN A 397 6.97 16.91 21.45
C GLN A 397 7.95 18.05 21.10
N LEU A 398 8.03 18.45 19.83
CA LEU A 398 8.92 19.52 19.35
C LEU A 398 8.59 20.87 20.00
N THR A 399 7.32 21.11 20.34
CA THR A 399 6.85 22.33 21.00
C THR A 399 6.79 22.23 22.52
N GLY A 400 7.29 21.14 23.12
CA GLY A 400 7.41 20.96 24.57
C GLY A 400 6.12 20.56 25.30
N ARG A 401 5.05 20.25 24.57
CA ARG A 401 3.74 19.83 25.11
C ARG A 401 3.67 18.32 25.34
N TYR A 402 4.55 17.81 26.18
CA TYR A 402 4.71 16.37 26.34
C TYR A 402 3.43 15.64 26.84
N ALA A 403 2.62 16.31 27.64
CA ALA A 403 1.35 15.78 28.15
C ALA A 403 0.31 15.54 27.04
N GLU A 404 0.35 16.31 25.95
CA GLU A 404 -0.54 16.13 24.80
C GLU A 404 0.01 15.11 23.81
N ALA A 405 1.34 14.98 23.70
CA ALA A 405 2.00 14.01 22.82
C ALA A 405 1.81 12.55 23.27
N GLU A 406 1.90 12.27 24.57
CA GLU A 406 1.85 10.90 25.12
C GLU A 406 0.59 10.10 24.74
N PRO A 407 -0.64 10.61 24.91
CA PRO A 407 -1.83 9.85 24.53
C PRO A 407 -1.89 9.58 23.02
N LEU A 408 -1.39 10.51 22.19
CA LEU A 408 -1.36 10.35 20.74
C LEU A 408 -0.37 9.27 20.30
N TYR A 409 0.86 9.27 20.84
CA TYR A 409 1.82 8.19 20.58
C TYR A 409 1.31 6.83 21.06
N THR A 410 0.72 6.78 22.25
CA THR A 410 0.15 5.54 22.80
C THR A 410 -0.92 4.97 21.88
N ARG A 411 -1.81 5.84 21.39
CA ARG A 411 -2.88 5.42 20.47
C ARG A 411 -2.33 5.02 19.10
N SER A 412 -1.38 5.77 18.55
CA SER A 412 -0.70 5.41 17.30
C SER A 412 -0.09 4.01 17.40
N LEU A 413 0.69 3.75 18.45
CA LEU A 413 1.34 2.47 18.68
C LEU A 413 0.32 1.32 18.79
N ALA A 414 -0.76 1.52 19.54
CA ALA A 414 -1.81 0.50 19.68
C ALA A 414 -2.50 0.17 18.34
N ILE A 415 -2.68 1.17 17.47
CA ILE A 415 -3.23 0.95 16.12
C ILE A 415 -2.21 0.18 15.26
N SER A 416 -0.94 0.61 15.24
CA SER A 416 0.12 -0.07 14.47
C SER A 416 0.31 -1.53 14.90
N GLU A 417 0.38 -1.80 16.21
CA GLU A 417 0.51 -3.17 16.73
C GLU A 417 -0.68 -4.06 16.34
N LYS A 418 -1.90 -3.50 16.35
CA LYS A 418 -3.12 -4.24 16.00
C LYS A 418 -3.23 -4.52 14.50
N GLN A 419 -2.85 -3.56 13.66
CA GLN A 419 -3.10 -3.62 12.22
C GLN A 419 -1.93 -4.22 11.43
N LEU A 420 -0.70 -3.88 11.79
CA LEU A 420 0.52 -4.29 11.10
C LEU A 420 1.24 -5.42 11.84
N GLY A 421 1.05 -5.49 13.15
CA GLY A 421 1.66 -6.47 14.03
C GLY A 421 2.77 -5.90 14.90
N THR A 422 3.13 -6.64 15.94
CA THR A 422 4.06 -6.18 16.98
C THR A 422 5.51 -6.09 16.52
N ASN A 423 5.84 -6.71 15.39
CA ASN A 423 7.18 -6.80 14.83
C ASN A 423 7.29 -5.98 13.54
N ASP A 424 6.34 -5.11 13.21
CA ASP A 424 6.36 -4.36 11.97
C ASP A 424 7.33 -3.14 12.02
N PRO A 425 8.00 -2.75 10.91
CA PRO A 425 8.85 -1.55 10.87
C PRO A 425 8.14 -0.23 11.24
N ALA A 426 6.86 -0.05 10.89
CA ALA A 426 6.07 1.12 11.30
C ALA A 426 5.80 1.09 12.80
N THR A 427 5.51 -0.10 13.36
CA THR A 427 5.39 -0.30 14.81
C THR A 427 6.69 0.08 15.52
N ALA A 428 7.85 -0.32 14.99
CA ALA A 428 9.14 0.07 15.54
C ALA A 428 9.41 1.58 15.48
N THR A 429 8.95 2.25 14.41
CA THR A 429 9.04 3.72 14.30
C THR A 429 8.20 4.40 15.38
N SER A 430 6.97 3.94 15.61
CA SER A 430 6.11 4.43 16.70
C SER A 430 6.74 4.20 18.08
N LEU A 431 7.34 3.03 18.31
CA LEU A 431 8.08 2.71 19.53
C LEU A 431 9.24 3.68 19.77
N ASN A 432 10.05 3.94 18.74
CA ASN A 432 11.18 4.87 18.81
C ASN A 432 10.74 6.30 19.13
N ASN A 433 9.65 6.77 18.54
CA ASN A 433 9.16 8.13 18.79
C ASN A 433 8.62 8.27 20.21
N MET A 434 7.84 7.30 20.67
CA MET A 434 7.35 7.24 22.06
C MET A 434 8.49 7.12 23.07
N ALA A 435 9.57 6.40 22.73
CA ALA A 435 10.78 6.32 23.55
C ALA A 435 11.46 7.69 23.69
N GLY A 436 11.53 8.48 22.61
CA GLY A 436 12.06 9.84 22.63
C GLY A 436 11.28 10.77 23.54
N LEU A 437 9.95 10.66 23.54
CA LEU A 437 9.12 11.37 24.51
C LEU A 437 9.46 10.98 25.96
N TYR A 438 9.64 9.69 26.23
CA TYR A 438 10.03 9.21 27.55
C TYR A 438 11.43 9.67 27.96
N GLU A 439 12.40 9.72 27.04
CA GLU A 439 13.72 10.28 27.29
C GLU A 439 13.63 11.77 27.66
N LEU A 440 12.91 12.57 26.88
CA LEU A 440 12.72 14.01 27.12
C LEU A 440 12.00 14.31 28.44
N THR A 441 11.15 13.39 28.90
CA THR A 441 10.41 13.50 30.17
C THR A 441 11.11 12.81 31.35
N GLY A 442 12.37 12.37 31.18
CA GLY A 442 13.18 11.77 32.25
C GLY A 442 12.78 10.34 32.64
N ARG A 443 11.90 9.70 31.88
CA ARG A 443 11.43 8.32 32.10
C ARG A 443 12.34 7.32 31.39
N TYR A 444 13.63 7.38 31.74
CA TYR A 444 14.69 6.73 31.00
C TYR A 444 14.57 5.20 30.92
N GLU A 445 14.08 4.52 31.96
CA GLU A 445 13.86 3.07 31.92
C GLU A 445 12.82 2.66 30.86
N LYS A 446 11.73 3.43 30.75
CA LYS A 446 10.72 3.20 29.70
C LYS A 446 11.28 3.50 28.32
N ALA A 447 12.05 4.57 28.19
CA ALA A 447 12.72 4.93 26.94
C ALA A 447 13.66 3.82 26.47
N ASP A 448 14.51 3.27 27.37
CA ASP A 448 15.46 2.20 27.03
C ASP A 448 14.74 0.95 26.52
N LEU A 449 13.66 0.52 27.19
CA LEU A 449 12.87 -0.65 26.78
C LEU A 449 12.26 -0.47 25.39
N LEU A 450 11.65 0.70 25.12
CA LEU A 450 11.01 0.96 23.83
C LEU A 450 12.04 1.13 22.70
N TYR A 451 13.14 1.84 22.95
CA TYR A 451 14.24 1.95 21.98
C TYR A 451 14.88 0.60 21.68
N ALA A 452 15.14 -0.22 22.70
CA ALA A 452 15.69 -1.57 22.53
C ALA A 452 14.77 -2.44 21.67
N ARG A 453 13.47 -2.43 21.95
CA ARG A 453 12.47 -3.16 21.15
C ARG A 453 12.41 -2.66 19.71
N ALA A 454 12.45 -1.35 19.48
CA ALA A 454 12.47 -0.77 18.14
C ALA A 454 13.72 -1.21 17.36
N VAL A 455 14.89 -1.18 18.00
CA VAL A 455 16.16 -1.64 17.40
C VAL A 455 16.09 -3.12 17.05
N GLU A 456 15.61 -3.97 17.96
CA GLU A 456 15.49 -5.41 17.72
C GLU A 456 14.61 -5.71 16.50
N ILE A 457 13.43 -5.08 16.42
CA ILE A 457 12.52 -5.24 15.28
C ILE A 457 13.22 -4.82 13.98
N LEU A 458 13.80 -3.63 13.94
CA LEU A 458 14.41 -3.09 12.72
C LEU A 458 15.70 -3.81 12.32
N GLU A 459 16.47 -4.34 13.28
CA GLU A 459 17.64 -5.18 13.00
C GLU A 459 17.23 -6.52 12.39
N ASN A 460 16.17 -7.13 12.92
CA ASN A 460 15.67 -8.41 12.43
C ASN A 460 15.05 -8.31 11.03
N ILE A 461 14.36 -7.20 10.73
CA ILE A 461 13.65 -7.04 9.45
C ILE A 461 14.52 -6.29 8.43
N LEU A 462 14.93 -5.06 8.74
CA LEU A 462 15.62 -4.20 7.78
C LEU A 462 17.14 -4.42 7.74
N GLY A 463 17.67 -5.18 8.70
CA GLY A 463 19.11 -5.37 8.88
C GLY A 463 19.79 -4.20 9.60
N THR A 464 21.04 -4.42 10.00
CA THR A 464 21.78 -3.50 10.87
C THR A 464 22.13 -2.17 10.19
N ASN A 465 22.28 -2.17 8.87
CA ASN A 465 22.74 -1.02 8.07
C ASN A 465 21.61 -0.13 7.54
N HIS A 466 20.33 -0.50 7.74
CA HIS A 466 19.24 0.33 7.28
C HIS A 466 19.21 1.68 8.02
N PRO A 467 18.96 2.82 7.34
CA PRO A 467 18.91 4.14 7.96
C PRO A 467 18.01 4.21 9.20
N LYS A 468 16.78 3.66 9.12
CA LYS A 468 15.86 3.59 10.28
C LYS A 468 16.46 2.81 11.46
N THR A 469 17.09 1.66 11.20
CA THR A 469 17.78 0.86 12.23
C THR A 469 18.92 1.64 12.88
N GLN A 470 19.72 2.34 12.07
CA GLN A 470 20.82 3.15 12.56
C GLN A 470 20.32 4.33 13.40
N THR A 471 19.26 5.01 12.98
CA THR A 471 18.62 6.08 13.77
C THR A 471 18.16 5.56 15.13
N CYS A 472 17.39 4.47 15.17
CA CYS A 472 16.91 3.90 16.45
C CYS A 472 18.06 3.44 17.34
N ARG A 473 19.10 2.84 16.75
CA ARG A 473 20.30 2.41 17.49
C ARG A 473 21.06 3.60 18.05
N ASN A 474 21.20 4.68 17.28
CA ASN A 474 21.85 5.91 17.74
C ASN A 474 21.09 6.55 18.90
N ASN A 475 19.75 6.56 18.85
CA ASN A 475 18.91 7.05 19.95
C ASN A 475 19.11 6.20 21.23
N LEU A 476 19.03 4.87 21.12
CA LEU A 476 19.29 3.96 22.24
C LEU A 476 20.69 4.16 22.83
N GLN A 477 21.71 4.26 21.99
CA GLN A 477 23.09 4.48 22.43
C GLN A 477 23.26 5.86 23.07
N GLY A 478 22.61 6.89 22.54
CA GLY A 478 22.57 8.24 23.09
C GLY A 478 22.05 8.24 24.52
N LEU A 479 20.86 7.65 24.72
CA LEU A 479 20.25 7.49 26.04
C LEU A 479 21.17 6.76 27.02
N ARG A 480 21.69 5.59 26.65
CA ARG A 480 22.57 4.78 27.52
C ARG A 480 23.88 5.50 27.87
N ARG A 481 24.45 6.27 26.93
CA ARG A 481 25.63 7.13 27.19
C ARG A 481 25.32 8.25 28.19
N SER A 482 24.15 8.88 28.07
CA SER A 482 23.71 9.90 29.02
C SER A 482 23.55 9.34 30.43
N LEU A 483 22.93 8.16 30.57
CA LEU A 483 22.73 7.48 31.87
C LEU A 483 24.05 7.04 32.54
N SER A 484 25.00 6.53 31.74
CA SER A 484 26.32 6.13 32.25
C SER A 484 27.17 7.33 32.70
N ARG A 485 27.01 8.50 32.07
CA ARG A 485 27.68 9.74 32.51
C ARG A 485 27.11 10.28 33.82
N VAL A 486 25.79 10.23 34.00
CA VAL A 486 25.14 10.67 35.26
C VAL A 486 25.56 9.77 36.43
N SER A 487 25.57 8.45 36.23
CA SER A 487 26.00 7.50 37.27
C SER A 487 27.48 7.63 37.64
N THR A 488 28.35 8.00 36.69
CA THR A 488 29.78 8.30 36.97
C THR A 488 29.98 9.66 37.64
N SER A 489 29.21 10.70 37.31
CA SER A 489 29.27 11.99 38.03
C SER A 489 28.76 11.90 39.47
N ASP A 490 27.71 11.12 39.72
CA ASP A 490 27.17 10.93 41.06
C ASP A 490 28.12 10.12 41.96
N SER A 491 28.88 9.19 41.38
CA SER A 491 29.91 8.45 42.11
C SER A 491 31.17 9.29 42.38
N ILE A 492 31.56 10.20 41.48
CA ILE A 492 32.66 11.16 41.71
C ILE A 492 32.27 12.21 42.78
N ASN A 493 31.04 12.75 42.74
CA ASN A 493 30.56 13.71 43.73
C ASN A 493 30.38 13.09 45.13
N ASN A 494 29.97 11.81 45.20
CA ASN A 494 29.94 11.08 46.47
C ASN A 494 31.34 10.77 47.02
N LEU A 495 32.36 10.58 46.18
CA LEU A 495 33.75 10.44 46.63
C LEU A 495 34.36 11.77 47.10
N GLY A 496 33.94 12.90 46.53
CA GLY A 496 34.37 14.24 46.95
C GLY A 496 33.83 14.69 48.31
N ASN A 497 32.65 14.20 48.72
CA ASN A 497 32.04 14.54 50.02
C ASN A 497 32.50 13.65 51.19
N VAL A 498 33.31 12.62 50.94
CA VAL A 498 33.82 11.71 51.99
C VAL A 498 35.17 12.18 52.56
N ASN A 499 35.80 13.23 52.01
CA ASN A 499 37.12 13.74 52.44
C ASN A 499 37.13 15.12 53.12
N LEU A 500 36.02 15.55 53.72
CA LEU A 500 35.97 16.72 54.62
C LEU A 500 35.25 16.37 55.93
N ARG A 501 35.90 15.58 56.78
CA ARG A 501 35.65 15.53 58.22
C ARG A 501 36.94 15.31 58.99
#